data_AF-A0A8J8AZ20-F1
#
_entry.id   AF-A0A8J8AZ20-F1
#
_cell.length_a   1.000
_cell.length_b   1.000
_cell.length_c   1.000
_cell.angle_alpha   90.00
_cell.angle_beta   90.00
_cell.angle_gamma   90.00
#
_symmetry.space_group_name_H-M   'P 1'
#
loop_
_entity.id
_entity.type
_entity.pdbx_description
1 polymer ?
#
loop_
_entity_poly.entity_id
_entity_poly.type
_entity_poly.pdbx_seq_one_letter_code
_entity_poly.pdbx_strand_id
1 'polypeptide(L)'
;MTDDPIDALVVRRLQALAEAGIDIPAARREAFAALALASDFAIDTLVRQPALAGRLDDPAAPPPALALENEADWQRRLRRWRAAESTRLIWRVDS
;
A
#
# COMPACT_ATOMS: atom_id res chain seq x y z
N MET A 1 28.05 5.29 12.73
CA MET A 1 26.90 5.35 11.81
C MET A 1 26.79 3.94 11.25
N THR A 2 26.05 3.09 11.93
CA THR A 2 25.97 1.67 11.56
C THR A 2 24.98 1.57 10.42
N ASP A 3 25.42 1.16 9.24
CA ASP A 3 24.54 0.76 8.15
C ASP A 3 23.80 -0.53 8.58
N ASP A 4 22.69 -0.38 9.30
CA ASP A 4 21.81 -1.50 9.60
C ASP A 4 21.12 -1.96 8.30
N PRO A 5 21.22 -3.25 7.92
CA PRO A 5 20.50 -3.79 6.78
C PRO A 5 18.98 -3.50 6.80
N ILE A 6 18.39 -3.37 7.99
CA ILE A 6 16.98 -3.02 8.17
C ILE A 6 16.72 -1.56 7.75
N ASP A 7 17.57 -0.63 8.15
CA ASP A 7 17.46 0.78 7.75
C ASP A 7 17.62 0.94 6.24
N ALA A 8 18.57 0.22 5.63
CA ALA A 8 18.77 0.20 4.19
C ALA A 8 17.53 -0.35 3.44
N LEU A 9 16.86 -1.36 4.00
CA LEU A 9 15.60 -1.87 3.45
C LEU A 9 14.51 -0.80 3.48
N VAL A 10 14.31 -0.13 4.62
CA VAL A 10 13.31 0.94 4.77
C VAL A 10 13.55 2.05 3.77
N VAL A 11 14.79 2.53 3.64
CA VAL A 11 15.17 3.57 2.68
C VAL A 11 14.78 3.15 1.26
N ARG A 12 15.14 1.94 0.84
CA ARG A 12 14.80 1.42 -0.50
C ARG A 12 13.30 1.33 -0.73
N ARG A 13 12.54 0.89 0.28
CA ARG A 13 11.08 0.76 0.18
C ARG A 13 10.39 2.13 0.08
N LEU A 14 10.83 3.11 0.88
CA LEU A 14 10.33 4.49 0.78
C LEU A 14 10.70 5.13 -0.57
N GLN A 15 11.88 4.85 -1.10
CA GLN A 15 12.28 5.31 -2.43
C GLN A 15 11.38 4.72 -3.52
N ALA A 16 11.06 3.42 -3.46
CA ALA A 16 10.14 2.79 -4.41
C ALA A 16 8.74 3.43 -4.39
N LEU A 17 8.24 3.85 -3.22
CA LEU A 17 6.98 4.58 -3.12
C LEU A 17 7.08 5.97 -3.78
N ALA A 18 8.18 6.69 -3.56
CA ALA A 18 8.44 7.97 -4.20
C ALA A 18 8.52 7.85 -5.73
N GLU A 19 9.22 6.83 -6.25
CA GLU A 19 9.30 6.53 -7.68
C GLU A 19 7.94 6.16 -8.29
N ALA A 20 7.05 5.56 -7.49
CA ALA A 20 5.66 5.31 -7.87
C ALA A 20 4.76 6.57 -7.83
N GLY A 21 5.32 7.75 -7.51
CA GLY A 21 4.61 9.02 -7.45
C GLY A 21 3.82 9.25 -6.16
N ILE A 22 4.16 8.54 -5.08
CA ILE A 22 3.52 8.73 -3.77
C ILE A 22 4.30 9.79 -3.01
N ASP A 23 3.69 10.97 -2.85
CA ASP A 23 4.19 12.00 -1.95
C ASP A 23 3.78 11.69 -0.51
N ILE A 24 4.75 11.28 0.32
CA ILE A 24 4.53 10.93 1.73
C ILE A 24 4.76 12.20 2.56
N PRO A 25 3.73 12.75 3.23
CA PRO A 25 3.92 13.88 4.12
C PRO A 25 4.94 13.55 5.22
N ALA A 26 5.78 14.52 5.59
CA ALA A 26 6.79 14.32 6.63
C ALA A 26 6.20 13.75 7.94
N ALA A 27 5.00 14.19 8.32
CA ALA A 27 4.26 13.70 9.49
C ALA A 27 3.86 12.21 9.42
N ARG A 28 3.84 11.59 8.24
CA ARG A 28 3.50 10.17 8.05
C ARG A 28 4.72 9.31 7.75
N ARG A 29 5.92 9.88 7.63
CA ARG A 29 7.12 9.16 7.19
C ARG A 29 7.45 7.98 8.09
N GLU A 30 7.31 8.13 9.40
CA GLU A 30 7.55 7.06 10.38
C GLU A 30 6.53 5.92 10.24
N ALA A 31 5.24 6.23 10.04
CA ALA A 31 4.22 5.21 9.84
C ALA A 31 4.44 4.42 8.53
N PHE A 32 4.87 5.08 7.45
CA PHE A 32 5.26 4.36 6.22
C PHE A 32 6.56 3.56 6.38
N ALA A 33 7.49 4.00 7.23
CA ALA A 33 8.67 3.23 7.58
C ALA A 33 8.29 1.97 8.37
N ALA A 34 7.40 2.09 9.35
CA ALA A 34 6.85 0.94 10.09
C ALA A 34 6.12 -0.03 9.16
N LEU A 35 5.30 0.48 8.22
CA LEU A 35 4.66 -0.35 7.20
C LEU A 35 5.66 -1.12 6.34
N ALA A 36 6.77 -0.48 5.95
CA ALA A 36 7.83 -1.13 5.17
C ALA A 36 8.54 -2.26 5.95
N LEU A 37 8.64 -2.13 7.28
CA LEU A 37 9.15 -3.17 8.16
C LEU A 37 8.15 -4.31 8.35
N ALA A 38 6.86 -3.97 8.43
CA ALA A 38 5.79 -4.93 8.70
C ALA A 38 5.39 -5.75 7.48
N SER A 39 5.41 -5.18 6.27
CA SER A 39 4.87 -5.87 5.08
C SER A 39 5.40 -5.37 3.73
N ASP A 40 6.20 -6.22 3.08
CA ASP A 40 6.57 -6.05 1.66
C ASP A 40 5.34 -6.06 0.75
N PHE A 41 4.33 -6.87 1.07
CA PHE A 41 3.08 -6.94 0.31
C PHE A 41 2.35 -5.59 0.27
N ALA A 42 2.32 -4.87 1.40
CA ALA A 42 1.70 -3.55 1.48
C ALA A 42 2.44 -2.53 0.61
N ILE A 43 3.76 -2.50 0.68
CA ILE A 43 4.60 -1.61 -0.15
C ILE A 43 4.38 -1.91 -1.64
N ASP A 44 4.47 -3.18 -2.05
CA ASP A 44 4.27 -3.56 -3.45
C ASP A 44 2.86 -3.23 -3.95
N THR A 45 1.86 -3.30 -3.08
CA THR A 45 0.48 -2.93 -3.41
C THR A 45 0.34 -1.42 -3.61
N LEU A 46 0.97 -0.61 -2.76
CA LEU A 46 1.01 0.85 -2.91
C LEU A 46 1.73 1.26 -4.20
N VAL A 47 2.86 0.65 -4.53
CA VAL A 47 3.56 0.90 -5.81
C VAL A 47 2.64 0.60 -7.02
N ARG A 48 1.88 -0.48 -6.98
CA ARG A 48 0.92 -0.82 -8.06
C ARG A 48 -0.36 0.01 -8.04
N GLN A 49 -0.69 0.65 -6.91
CA GLN A 49 -1.93 1.41 -6.69
C GLN A 49 -1.65 2.70 -5.91
N PRO A 50 -0.87 3.66 -6.46
CA PRO A 50 -0.35 4.80 -5.69
C PRO A 50 -1.45 5.69 -5.09
N ALA A 51 -2.59 5.80 -5.75
CA ALA A 51 -3.77 6.51 -5.24
C ALA A 51 -4.33 5.95 -3.90
N LEU A 52 -3.99 4.70 -3.53
CA LEU A 52 -4.39 4.11 -2.25
C LEU A 52 -3.71 4.79 -1.06
N ALA A 53 -2.51 5.33 -1.22
CA ALA A 53 -1.73 5.94 -0.13
C ALA A 53 -2.49 7.08 0.57
N GLY A 54 -3.21 7.91 -0.19
CA GLY A 54 -4.05 8.99 0.33
C GLY A 54 -5.36 8.54 0.98
N ARG A 55 -5.64 7.23 1.00
CA ARG A 55 -6.91 6.62 1.43
C ARG A 55 -6.72 5.46 2.41
N LEU A 56 -5.57 5.41 3.07
CA LEU A 56 -5.23 4.33 4.01
C LEU A 56 -6.09 4.40 5.29
N ASP A 57 -6.48 5.61 5.69
CA ASP A 57 -7.28 5.84 6.90
C ASP A 57 -8.79 5.72 6.65
N ASP A 58 -9.22 5.86 5.39
CA ASP A 58 -10.61 5.69 4.95
C ASP A 58 -11.20 4.34 5.41
N PRO A 59 -12.49 4.28 5.77
CA PRO A 59 -13.16 3.02 6.09
C PRO A 59 -13.04 2.02 4.92
N ALA A 60 -13.23 0.73 5.24
CA ALA A 60 -13.18 -0.34 4.25
C ALA A 60 -14.11 -0.04 3.06
N ALA A 61 -13.59 -0.18 1.83
CA ALA A 61 -14.38 0.08 0.65
C ALA A 61 -15.25 -1.16 0.32
N PRO A 62 -16.50 -0.98 -0.14
CA PRO A 62 -17.30 -2.11 -0.60
C PRO A 62 -16.63 -2.81 -1.79
N PRO A 63 -16.88 -4.13 -1.98
CA PRO A 63 -16.41 -4.85 -3.16
C PRO A 63 -16.88 -4.19 -4.46
N PRO A 64 -16.10 -4.25 -5.54
CA PRO A 64 -16.49 -3.70 -6.82
C PRO A 64 -17.69 -4.47 -7.39
N ALA A 65 -18.67 -3.76 -7.96
CA ALA A 65 -19.83 -4.37 -8.62
C ALA A 65 -19.39 -5.20 -9.84
N LEU A 66 -19.73 -6.49 -9.88
CA LEU A 66 -19.37 -7.41 -10.97
C LEU A 66 -20.48 -7.43 -12.01
N ALA A 67 -20.40 -6.52 -12.98
CA ALA A 67 -21.40 -6.37 -14.04
C ALA A 67 -21.09 -7.36 -15.18
N LEU A 68 -22.11 -7.97 -15.77
CA LEU A 68 -21.93 -9.00 -16.83
C LEU A 68 -21.13 -8.46 -18.02
N GLU A 69 -21.24 -7.16 -18.30
CA GLU A 69 -20.55 -6.47 -19.38
C GLU A 69 -19.02 -6.43 -19.19
N ASN A 70 -18.52 -6.74 -17.99
CA ASN A 70 -17.10 -6.76 -17.66
C ASN A 70 -16.62 -8.07 -17.02
N GLU A 71 -17.28 -9.19 -17.33
CA GLU A 71 -16.95 -10.51 -16.77
C GLU A 71 -15.48 -10.89 -16.88
N ALA A 72 -14.86 -10.64 -18.04
CA ALA A 72 -13.43 -10.89 -18.27
C ALA A 72 -12.51 -10.15 -17.26
N ASP A 73 -12.99 -9.05 -16.68
CA ASP A 73 -12.24 -8.21 -15.75
C ASP A 73 -12.52 -8.51 -14.28
N TRP A 74 -13.54 -9.31 -13.96
CA TRP A 74 -13.97 -9.57 -12.58
C TRP A 74 -12.83 -10.03 -11.69
N GLN A 75 -12.07 -11.03 -12.15
CA GLN A 75 -10.94 -11.58 -11.42
C GLN A 75 -9.87 -10.51 -11.11
N ARG A 76 -9.57 -9.64 -12.08
CA ARG A 76 -8.61 -8.54 -11.90
C ARG A 76 -9.14 -7.52 -10.87
N ARG A 77 -10.42 -7.14 -10.98
CA ARG A 77 -11.06 -6.16 -10.10
C ARG A 77 -11.14 -6.66 -8.65
N LEU A 78 -11.52 -7.93 -8.45
CA LEU A 78 -11.55 -8.56 -7.14
C LEU A 78 -10.14 -8.64 -6.52
N ARG A 79 -9.13 -9.09 -7.27
CA ARG A 79 -7.75 -9.14 -6.75
C ARG A 79 -7.23 -7.75 -6.38
N ARG A 80 -7.49 -6.75 -7.21
CA ARG A 80 -7.09 -5.36 -6.95
C ARG A 80 -7.74 -4.81 -5.68
N TRP A 81 -9.06 -5.00 -5.53
CA TRP A 81 -9.80 -4.58 -4.35
C TRP A 81 -9.33 -5.31 -3.08
N ARG A 82 -9.20 -6.65 -3.13
CA ARG A 82 -8.71 -7.44 -1.99
C ARG A 82 -7.33 -6.98 -1.53
N ALA A 83 -6.42 -6.73 -2.47
CA ALA A 83 -5.09 -6.25 -2.12
C ALA A 83 -5.14 -4.88 -1.43
N ALA A 84 -5.98 -3.96 -1.92
CA ALA A 84 -6.15 -2.65 -1.30
C ALA A 84 -6.72 -2.75 0.13
N GLU A 85 -7.74 -3.57 0.35
CA GLU A 85 -8.32 -3.77 1.69
C GLU A 85 -7.33 -4.46 2.64
N SER A 86 -6.56 -5.45 2.17
CA SER A 86 -5.50 -6.07 2.97
C SER A 86 -4.43 -5.05 3.36
N THR A 87 -4.00 -4.18 2.45
CA THR A 87 -3.06 -3.10 2.77
C THR A 87 -3.61 -2.12 3.81
N ARG A 88 -4.90 -1.75 3.74
CA ARG A 88 -5.55 -0.92 4.77
C ARG A 88 -5.61 -1.60 6.13
N LEU A 89 -5.86 -2.91 6.16
CA LEU A 89 -5.90 -3.67 7.41
C LEU A 89 -4.51 -3.68 8.07
N ILE A 90 -3.45 -3.96 7.30
CA ILE A 90 -2.07 -3.93 7.80
C ILE A 90 -1.74 -2.52 8.31
N TRP A 91 -2.07 -1.48 7.54
CA TRP A 91 -1.87 -0.09 7.96
C TRP A 91 -2.43 0.18 9.35
N ARG A 92 -3.66 -0.24 9.64
CA ARG A 92 -4.32 0.01 10.95
C ARG A 92 -3.79 -0.81 12.12
N VAL A 93 -3.13 -1.94 11.86
CA VAL A 93 -2.58 -2.78 12.94
C VAL A 93 -1.31 -2.14 13.51
N ASP A 94 -0.56 -1.42 12.66
CA ASP A 94 0.76 -0.88 12.98
C ASP A 94 0.82 0.67 13.03
N SER A 95 -0.29 1.38 12.75
CA SER A 95 -0.41 2.86 12.80
C SER A 95 -1.33 3.32 13.93
#